data_AF-A0A7G2DBG5-F1
#
_entry.id   AF-A0A7G2DBG5-F1
#
_cell.length_a   1.000
_cell.length_b   1.000
_cell.length_c   1.000
_cell.angle_alpha   90.00
_cell.angle_beta   90.00
_cell.angle_gamma   90.00
#
_symmetry.space_group_name_H-M   'P 1'
#
loop_
_entity.id
_entity.type
_entity.pdbx_description
1 polymer ?
#
loop_
_entity_poly.entity_id
_entity_poly.type
_entity_poly.pdbx_seq_one_letter_code
_entity_poly.pdbx_strand_id
1 'polypeptide(L)'
;MKVVVLRDRGSTLAVVFILIFMVAFMAPLIYMFLSAAGGTLFLMLFIAFALLIFGGGLYGVIRVRSASKKAEAFFSAAEFSDSAVSIPGEMDFEVGVLEMRGWWSGGKNRTYHVSRKFTAERMSRGPRIPFIDGEFKAAVYSDGTGFIRAPAVRVLSEPYRDVVLLFLTSKGRVEGEGTVTVSTQEDSAQVSFRGDGKLIRGSVYSTLTKARRVKVALTTEGFSFEKILGAGTSFEFSTLMLPEESTVVVGNYKTVSPRSLAGSLGGETLIMGHGEFTLRAILDIRLRPDVKAEEPFRVEMETGEVEESGENEFQEGWGF
;
A
#
# COMPACT_ATOMS: atom_id res chain seq x y z
N MET A 1 8.53 6.00 15.84
CA MET A 1 7.41 5.76 14.88
C MET A 1 7.75 6.42 13.58
N LYS A 2 7.76 5.66 12.49
CA LYS A 2 8.03 6.19 11.14
C LYS A 2 6.76 6.76 10.54
N VAL A 3 6.85 7.89 9.84
CA VAL A 3 5.69 8.47 9.14
C VAL A 3 6.00 8.61 7.65
N VAL A 4 5.06 8.17 6.82
CA VAL A 4 5.18 8.18 5.37
C VAL A 4 3.99 8.92 4.79
N VAL A 5 4.25 9.89 3.90
CA VAL A 5 3.19 10.65 3.22
C VAL A 5 3.12 10.22 1.77
N LEU A 6 1.94 9.79 1.33
CA LEU A 6 1.70 9.41 -0.05
C LEU A 6 1.47 10.67 -0.90
N ARG A 7 2.49 11.01 -1.69
CA ARG A 7 2.42 12.12 -2.64
C ARG A 7 2.05 11.62 -4.02
N ASP A 8 0.75 11.52 -4.29
CA ASP A 8 0.28 11.40 -5.66
C ASP A 8 0.40 12.76 -6.33
N ARG A 9 1.58 13.01 -6.92
CA ARG A 9 1.81 14.21 -7.75
C ARG A 9 1.04 14.05 -9.04
N GLY A 10 -0.19 14.56 -9.08
CA GLY A 10 -0.83 14.87 -10.36
C GLY A 10 0.16 15.69 -11.21
N SER A 11 0.48 15.20 -12.40
CA SER A 11 1.58 15.73 -13.21
C SER A 11 1.41 17.22 -13.46
N THR A 12 2.33 18.05 -12.94
CA THR A 12 2.35 19.51 -13.22
C THR A 12 2.44 19.75 -14.70
N LEU A 13 3.19 18.90 -15.39
CA LEU A 13 3.33 18.91 -16.83
C LEU A 13 2.00 18.66 -17.52
N ALA A 14 1.16 17.73 -17.02
CA ALA A 14 -0.18 17.52 -17.59
C ALA A 14 -1.09 18.75 -17.44
N VAL A 15 -1.06 19.45 -16.29
CA VAL A 15 -1.83 20.69 -16.13
C VAL A 15 -1.36 21.77 -17.09
N VAL A 16 -0.04 22.00 -17.14
CA VAL A 16 0.55 23.01 -18.03
C VAL A 16 0.27 22.66 -19.50
N PHE A 17 0.39 21.38 -19.87
CA PHE A 17 0.09 20.91 -21.21
C PHE A 17 -1.39 21.10 -21.58
N ILE A 18 -2.32 20.75 -20.70
CA ILE A 18 -3.76 20.99 -20.91
C ILE A 18 -4.03 22.48 -21.11
N LEU A 19 -3.39 23.35 -20.32
CA LEU A 19 -3.61 24.79 -20.39
C LEU A 19 -3.02 25.40 -21.66
N ILE A 20 -1.80 25.02 -22.05
CA ILE A 20 -1.18 25.43 -23.31
C ILE A 20 -2.03 24.95 -24.50
N PHE A 21 -2.43 23.68 -24.49
CA PHE A 21 -3.22 23.11 -25.57
C PHE A 21 -4.61 23.75 -25.67
N MET A 22 -5.24 24.07 -24.53
CA MET A 22 -6.49 24.81 -24.49
C MET A 22 -6.35 26.19 -25.12
N VAL A 23 -5.31 26.96 -24.78
CA VAL A 23 -5.06 28.29 -25.38
C VAL A 23 -4.79 28.17 -26.88
N ALA A 24 -3.91 27.24 -27.28
CA ALA A 24 -3.55 27.03 -28.69
C ALA A 24 -4.76 26.58 -29.54
N PHE A 25 -5.67 25.78 -28.97
CA PHE A 25 -6.87 25.32 -29.64
C PHE A 25 -7.98 26.39 -29.68
N MET A 26 -8.14 27.16 -28.60
CA MET A 26 -9.19 28.17 -28.49
C MET A 26 -8.87 29.45 -29.27
N ALA A 27 -7.61 29.86 -29.39
CA ALA A 27 -7.25 31.11 -30.05
C ALA A 27 -7.70 31.18 -31.54
N PRO A 28 -7.47 30.16 -32.38
CA PRO A 28 -7.98 30.14 -33.75
C PRO A 28 -9.51 30.12 -33.81
N LEU A 29 -10.17 29.38 -32.91
CA LEU A 29 -11.64 29.31 -32.86
C LEU A 29 -12.25 30.66 -32.51
N ILE A 30 -11.68 31.36 -31.53
CA ILE A 30 -12.12 32.72 -31.16
C ILE A 30 -11.89 33.69 -32.33
N TYR A 31 -10.73 33.61 -32.99
CA TYR A 31 -10.46 34.44 -34.17
C TYR A 31 -11.45 34.18 -35.31
N MET A 32 -11.76 32.92 -35.59
CA MET A 32 -12.79 32.54 -36.57
C MET A 32 -14.18 33.01 -36.15
N PHE A 33 -14.53 32.92 -34.86
CA PHE A 33 -15.80 33.43 -34.35
C PHE A 33 -15.98 34.92 -34.62
N LEU A 34 -14.91 35.70 -34.39
CA LEU A 34 -14.92 37.16 -34.59
C LEU A 34 -14.91 37.57 -36.06
N SER A 35 -14.37 36.72 -36.95
CA SER A 35 -14.14 37.07 -38.36
C SER A 35 -15.16 36.45 -39.32
N ALA A 36 -15.96 35.47 -38.90
CA ALA A 36 -16.85 34.73 -39.79
C ALA A 36 -18.20 35.43 -40.03
N ALA A 37 -18.57 35.60 -41.30
CA ALA A 37 -19.86 36.19 -41.72
C ALA A 37 -21.05 35.19 -41.68
N GLY A 38 -20.84 33.95 -41.24
CA GLY A 38 -21.86 32.91 -41.15
C GLY A 38 -21.40 31.68 -40.36
N GLY A 39 -22.32 30.80 -39.96
CA GLY A 39 -22.02 29.57 -39.22
C GLY A 39 -21.79 29.74 -37.70
N THR A 40 -22.19 30.87 -37.13
CA THR A 40 -21.99 31.22 -35.70
C THR A 40 -22.55 30.19 -34.74
N LEU A 41 -23.70 29.57 -35.04
CA LEU A 41 -24.32 28.55 -34.19
C LEU A 41 -23.48 27.27 -34.11
N PHE A 42 -22.92 26.79 -35.23
CA PHE A 42 -22.03 25.65 -35.25
C PHE A 42 -20.75 25.94 -34.45
N LEU A 43 -20.19 27.14 -34.61
CA LEU A 43 -18.96 27.53 -33.94
C LEU A 43 -19.17 27.73 -32.42
N MET A 44 -20.33 28.24 -32.00
CA MET A 44 -20.73 28.28 -30.59
C MET A 44 -20.85 26.89 -29.97
N LEU A 45 -21.51 25.96 -30.66
CA LEU A 45 -21.63 24.57 -30.18
C LEU A 45 -20.27 23.90 -30.05
N PHE A 46 -19.37 24.14 -31.01
CA PHE A 46 -18.02 23.59 -30.99
C PHE A 46 -17.17 24.18 -29.85
N ILE A 47 -17.25 25.49 -29.60
CA ILE A 47 -16.60 26.15 -28.46
C ILE A 47 -17.14 25.60 -27.14
N ALA A 48 -18.46 25.47 -27.00
CA ALA A 48 -19.07 24.92 -25.79
C ALA A 48 -18.60 23.49 -25.54
N PHE A 49 -18.53 22.66 -26.58
CA PHE A 49 -18.02 21.29 -26.49
C PHE A 49 -16.54 21.24 -26.09
N ALA A 50 -15.69 22.10 -26.69
CA ALA A 50 -14.28 22.20 -26.33
C ALA A 50 -14.09 22.61 -24.87
N LEU A 51 -14.85 23.61 -24.40
CA LEU A 51 -14.83 24.04 -22.99
C LEU A 51 -15.26 22.92 -22.03
N LEU A 52 -16.24 22.09 -22.41
CA LEU A 52 -16.63 20.95 -21.60
C LEU A 52 -15.52 19.90 -21.50
N ILE A 53 -14.82 19.59 -22.60
CA ILE A 53 -13.70 18.65 -22.59
C ILE A 53 -12.54 19.19 -21.74
N PHE A 54 -12.10 20.42 -22.01
CA PHE A 54 -10.97 21.01 -21.29
C PHE A 54 -11.29 21.28 -19.82
N GLY A 55 -12.48 21.82 -19.54
CA GLY A 55 -12.97 22.06 -18.19
C GLY A 55 -13.09 20.76 -17.40
N GLY A 56 -13.64 19.70 -17.99
CA GLY A 56 -13.73 18.38 -17.37
C GLY A 56 -12.35 17.76 -17.09
N GLY A 57 -11.44 17.82 -18.05
CA GLY A 57 -10.06 17.35 -17.89
C GLY A 57 -9.30 18.11 -16.79
N LEU A 58 -9.37 19.44 -16.81
CA LEU A 58 -8.72 20.30 -15.81
C LEU A 58 -9.31 20.05 -14.41
N TYR A 59 -10.64 19.96 -14.30
CA TYR A 59 -11.33 19.64 -13.06
C TYR A 59 -10.87 18.28 -12.49
N GLY A 60 -10.74 17.26 -13.33
CA GLY A 60 -10.22 15.96 -12.94
C GLY A 60 -8.82 16.04 -12.32
N VAL A 61 -7.89 16.75 -12.97
CA VAL A 61 -6.51 16.90 -12.46
C VAL A 61 -6.45 17.73 -11.18
N ILE A 62 -7.22 18.83 -11.11
CA ILE A 62 -7.32 19.66 -9.91
C ILE A 62 -7.88 18.86 -8.73
N ARG A 63 -8.89 18.01 -8.96
CA ARG A 63 -9.49 17.18 -7.92
C ARG A 63 -8.50 16.21 -7.30
N VAL A 64 -7.68 15.54 -8.12
CA VAL A 64 -6.62 14.63 -7.63
C VAL A 64 -5.57 15.42 -6.85
N ARG A 65 -5.13 16.58 -7.35
CA ARG A 65 -4.16 17.43 -6.65
C ARG A 65 -4.68 17.95 -5.32
N SER A 66 -5.94 18.38 -5.28
CA SER A 66 -6.57 18.86 -4.05
C SER A 66 -6.59 17.77 -2.97
N ALA A 67 -6.89 16.52 -3.35
CA ALA A 67 -6.84 15.37 -2.45
C ALA A 67 -5.44 15.15 -1.85
N SER A 68 -4.39 15.14 -2.68
CA SER A 68 -3.00 15.01 -2.21
C SER A 68 -2.59 16.18 -1.31
N LYS A 69 -2.97 17.42 -1.68
CA LYS A 69 -2.70 18.61 -0.88
C LYS A 69 -3.35 18.56 0.51
N LYS A 70 -4.57 18.01 0.63
CA LYS A 70 -5.22 17.82 1.94
C LYS A 70 -4.42 16.89 2.84
N ALA A 71 -3.91 15.78 2.30
CA ALA A 71 -3.07 14.84 3.06
C ALA A 71 -1.73 15.47 3.47
N GLU A 72 -1.10 16.23 2.58
CA GLU A 72 0.12 16.98 2.89
C GLU A 72 -0.12 18.06 3.96
N ALA A 73 -1.21 18.82 3.84
CA ALA A 73 -1.60 19.85 4.81
C ALA A 73 -1.92 19.25 6.18
N PHE A 74 -2.57 18.07 6.20
CA PHE A 74 -2.81 17.33 7.44
C PHE A 74 -1.48 16.91 8.07
N PHE A 75 -0.60 16.29 7.29
CA PHE A 75 0.71 15.85 7.77
C PHE A 75 1.55 17.02 8.32
N SER A 76 1.52 18.19 7.69
CA SER A 76 2.26 19.36 8.18
C SER A 76 1.70 19.96 9.48
N ALA A 77 0.42 19.73 9.77
CA ALA A 77 -0.25 20.30 10.92
C ALA A 77 -0.42 19.30 12.08
N ALA A 78 -0.30 18.00 11.81
CA ALA A 78 -0.39 16.95 12.81
C ALA A 78 0.98 16.66 13.44
N GLU A 79 0.97 16.32 14.72
CA GLU A 79 2.15 15.85 15.44
C GLU A 79 2.09 14.33 15.61
N PHE A 80 3.20 13.66 15.30
CA PHE A 80 3.30 12.21 15.32
C PHE A 80 4.19 11.77 16.48
N SER A 81 3.61 11.02 17.42
CA SER A 81 4.32 10.41 18.55
C SER A 81 4.21 8.89 18.47
N ASP A 82 4.99 8.16 19.25
CA ASP A 82 5.00 6.69 19.18
C ASP A 82 3.66 6.03 19.52
N SER A 83 2.81 6.70 20.30
CA SER A 83 1.53 6.16 20.77
C SER A 83 0.30 6.82 20.14
N ALA A 84 0.44 7.98 19.52
CA ALA A 84 -0.70 8.73 18.98
C ALA A 84 -0.31 9.75 17.90
N VAL A 85 -1.30 10.09 17.07
CA VAL A 85 -1.29 11.23 16.15
C VAL A 85 -2.14 12.34 16.76
N SER A 86 -1.52 13.47 17.09
CA SER A 86 -2.24 14.66 17.56
C SER A 86 -2.65 15.51 16.37
N ILE A 87 -3.95 15.83 16.29
CA ILE A 87 -4.57 16.57 15.20
C ILE A 87 -4.64 18.06 15.57
N PRO A 88 -4.54 18.99 14.60
CA PRO A 88 -4.82 20.41 14.83
C PRO A 88 -6.31 20.64 15.18
N GLY A 89 -6.64 20.57 16.47
CA GLY A 89 -8.00 20.77 16.99
C GLY A 89 -8.84 19.48 17.03
N GLU A 90 -10.06 19.59 17.55
CA GLU A 90 -10.99 18.46 17.57
C GLU A 90 -11.55 18.17 16.19
N MET A 91 -11.51 16.91 15.78
CA MET A 91 -12.11 16.44 14.53
C MET A 91 -12.90 15.16 14.73
N ASP A 92 -13.89 14.97 13.87
CA ASP A 92 -14.61 13.73 13.72
C ASP A 92 -13.85 12.81 12.78
N PHE A 93 -13.66 11.56 13.20
CA PHE A 93 -12.99 10.54 12.42
C PHE A 93 -13.61 9.16 12.65
N GLU A 94 -13.50 8.31 11.63
CA GLU A 94 -13.89 6.91 11.69
C GLU A 94 -12.64 6.05 11.85
N VAL A 95 -12.74 5.06 12.72
CA VAL A 95 -11.73 4.01 12.92
C VAL A 95 -12.27 2.72 12.31
N GLY A 96 -11.43 2.00 11.59
CA GLY A 96 -11.79 0.68 11.06
C GLY A 96 -10.68 0.08 10.22
N VAL A 97 -11.05 -0.67 9.19
CA VAL A 97 -10.11 -1.36 8.29
C VAL A 97 -10.26 -0.85 6.86
N LEU A 98 -9.13 -0.50 6.25
CA LEU A 98 -9.05 -0.13 4.84
C LEU A 98 -8.52 -1.31 4.02
N GLU A 99 -9.36 -1.81 3.13
CA GLU A 99 -9.01 -2.80 2.11
C GLU A 99 -8.86 -2.13 0.75
N MET A 100 -7.74 -2.39 0.08
CA MET A 100 -7.44 -1.86 -1.24
C MET A 100 -6.98 -2.98 -2.15
N ARG A 101 -7.45 -2.96 -3.40
CA ARG A 101 -7.00 -3.87 -4.45
C ARG A 101 -6.64 -3.07 -5.69
N GLY A 102 -5.46 -3.35 -6.25
CA GLY A 102 -4.96 -2.75 -7.48
C GLY A 102 -4.83 -3.83 -8.55
N TRP A 103 -5.25 -3.54 -9.78
CA TRP A 103 -5.07 -4.44 -10.91
C TRP A 103 -5.03 -3.68 -12.23
N TRP A 104 -4.35 -4.27 -13.22
CA TRP A 104 -4.39 -3.79 -14.59
C TRP A 104 -5.52 -4.47 -15.36
N SER A 105 -6.28 -3.70 -16.11
CA SER A 105 -7.26 -4.22 -17.06
C SER A 105 -7.01 -3.68 -18.46
N GLY A 106 -7.38 -4.45 -19.49
CA GLY A 106 -7.18 -4.10 -20.90
C GLY A 106 -5.96 -4.76 -21.56
N GLY A 107 -5.96 -4.76 -22.90
CA GLY A 107 -4.90 -5.34 -23.73
C GLY A 107 -3.74 -4.37 -23.96
N LYS A 108 -3.67 -3.75 -25.15
CA LYS A 108 -2.57 -2.87 -25.58
C LYS A 108 -2.48 -1.55 -24.79
N ASN A 109 -3.62 -1.04 -24.31
CA ASN A 109 -3.71 0.15 -23.46
C ASN A 109 -4.21 -0.25 -22.07
N ARG A 110 -3.31 -0.78 -21.25
CA ARG A 110 -3.65 -1.21 -19.89
C ARG A 110 -3.97 0.01 -19.04
N THR A 111 -5.09 -0.06 -18.33
CA THR A 111 -5.49 0.94 -17.33
C THR A 111 -5.37 0.34 -15.94
N TYR A 112 -4.77 1.10 -15.02
CA TYR A 112 -4.65 0.69 -13.63
C TYR A 112 -5.92 1.06 -12.87
N HIS A 113 -6.56 0.06 -12.27
CA HIS A 113 -7.76 0.23 -11.46
C HIS A 113 -7.44 0.01 -9.99
N VAL A 114 -8.13 0.76 -9.14
CA VAL A 114 -8.03 0.62 -7.69
C VAL A 114 -9.42 0.55 -7.09
N SER A 115 -9.72 -0.57 -6.43
CA SER A 115 -10.87 -0.71 -5.55
C SER A 115 -10.45 -0.39 -4.12
N ARG A 116 -11.32 0.31 -3.39
CA ARG A 116 -11.11 0.70 -1.99
C ARG A 116 -12.40 0.46 -1.24
N LYS A 117 -12.28 -0.19 -0.09
CA LYS A 117 -13.39 -0.44 0.82
C LYS A 117 -12.91 -0.10 2.22
N PHE A 118 -13.53 0.92 2.82
CA PHE A 118 -13.33 1.24 4.22
C PHE A 118 -14.49 0.64 5.03
N THR A 119 -14.18 -0.25 5.96
CA THR A 119 -15.16 -0.83 6.88
C THR A 119 -15.00 -0.13 8.22
N ALA A 120 -15.90 0.80 8.53
CA ALA A 120 -15.89 1.53 9.79
C ALA A 120 -16.36 0.63 10.94
N GLU A 121 -15.62 0.64 12.04
CA GLU A 121 -15.92 -0.10 13.26
C GLU A 121 -16.48 0.83 14.34
N ARG A 122 -15.91 2.04 14.45
CA ARG A 122 -16.37 3.07 15.39
C ARG A 122 -16.16 4.47 14.83
N MET A 123 -16.99 5.39 15.28
CA MET A 123 -16.79 6.82 15.10
C MET A 123 -16.21 7.40 16.39
N SER A 124 -15.35 8.40 16.27
CA SER A 124 -14.76 9.08 17.41
C SER A 124 -14.55 10.55 17.07
N ARG A 125 -14.52 11.37 18.13
CA ARG A 125 -14.23 12.78 18.03
C ARG A 125 -13.16 13.11 19.05
N GLY A 126 -12.16 13.88 18.64
CA GLY A 126 -11.15 14.37 19.57
C GLY A 126 -9.93 14.96 18.88
N PRO A 127 -9.00 15.49 19.67
CA PRO A 127 -7.75 16.07 19.18
C PRO A 127 -6.64 15.03 18.97
N ARG A 128 -6.90 13.75 19.28
CA ARG A 128 -5.91 12.68 19.27
C ARG A 128 -6.47 11.40 18.66
N ILE A 129 -5.69 10.79 17.78
CA ILE A 129 -5.93 9.45 17.25
C ILE A 129 -4.87 8.53 17.84
N PRO A 130 -5.24 7.56 18.69
CA PRO A 130 -4.28 6.58 19.21
C PRO A 130 -3.73 5.74 18.06
N PHE A 131 -2.47 5.31 18.17
CA PHE A 131 -1.92 4.32 17.25
C PHE A 131 -2.73 3.04 17.37
N ILE A 132 -3.18 2.52 16.23
CA ILE A 132 -4.02 1.33 16.18
C ILE A 132 -3.13 0.14 15.94
N ASP A 133 -2.80 -0.56 17.02
CA ASP A 133 -2.19 -1.88 16.92
C ASP A 133 -3.22 -2.87 16.41
N GLY A 134 -3.04 -3.31 15.18
CA GLY A 134 -3.86 -4.35 14.58
C GLY A 134 -3.12 -5.06 13.45
N GLU A 135 -3.60 -6.26 13.13
CA GLU A 135 -3.08 -7.02 12.02
C GLU A 135 -3.26 -6.26 10.70
N PHE A 136 -2.20 -6.22 9.91
CA PHE A 136 -2.24 -5.74 8.54
C PHE A 136 -1.62 -6.78 7.62
N LYS A 137 -1.97 -6.75 6.33
CA LYS A 137 -1.42 -7.60 5.29
C LYS A 137 -1.26 -6.81 4.00
N ALA A 138 -0.08 -6.87 3.40
CA ALA A 138 0.24 -6.19 2.15
C ALA A 138 0.94 -7.16 1.20
N ALA A 139 0.39 -7.31 0.00
CA ALA A 139 0.96 -8.10 -1.08
C ALA A 139 0.78 -7.34 -2.40
N VAL A 140 1.85 -6.73 -2.90
CA VAL A 140 1.84 -5.85 -4.08
C VAL A 140 3.02 -6.21 -4.99
N TYR A 141 2.74 -6.46 -6.26
CA TYR A 141 3.73 -6.76 -7.29
C TYR A 141 4.35 -5.49 -7.86
N SER A 142 5.45 -5.62 -8.61
CA SER A 142 6.19 -4.50 -9.20
C SER A 142 5.37 -3.60 -10.13
N ASP A 143 4.33 -4.12 -10.76
CA ASP A 143 3.41 -3.33 -11.59
C ASP A 143 2.32 -2.61 -10.78
N GLY A 144 2.26 -2.81 -9.46
CA GLY A 144 1.24 -2.27 -8.56
C GLY A 144 -0.01 -3.14 -8.40
N THR A 145 -0.08 -4.31 -9.05
CA THR A 145 -1.15 -5.29 -8.85
C THR A 145 -1.03 -5.93 -7.48
N GLY A 146 -2.13 -6.10 -6.77
CA GLY A 146 -2.13 -6.74 -5.47
C GLY A 146 -3.16 -6.14 -4.52
N PHE A 147 -2.98 -6.37 -3.22
CA PHE A 147 -3.88 -5.90 -2.19
C PHE A 147 -3.15 -5.42 -0.94
N ILE A 148 -3.84 -4.56 -0.19
CA ILE A 148 -3.44 -4.11 1.14
C ILE A 148 -4.68 -4.09 2.02
N ARG A 149 -4.58 -4.67 3.22
CA ARG A 149 -5.59 -4.62 4.28
C ARG A 149 -4.89 -4.16 5.54
N ALA A 150 -5.29 -3.02 6.11
CA ALA A 150 -4.66 -2.50 7.31
C ALA A 150 -5.66 -1.74 8.19
N PRO A 151 -5.44 -1.68 9.51
CA PRO A 151 -6.13 -0.77 10.39
C PRO A 151 -5.93 0.66 9.89
N ALA A 152 -7.02 1.43 9.88
CA ALA A 152 -7.02 2.75 9.32
C ALA A 152 -7.98 3.70 10.03
N VAL A 153 -7.66 4.99 9.95
CA VAL A 153 -8.54 6.08 10.36
C VAL A 153 -8.86 6.97 9.18
N ARG A 154 -10.12 7.38 9.04
CA ARG A 154 -10.59 8.31 8.02
C ARG A 154 -11.13 9.58 8.68
N VAL A 155 -10.56 10.73 8.33
CA VAL A 155 -11.01 12.04 8.82
C VAL A 155 -12.27 12.48 8.07
N LEU A 156 -13.29 12.92 8.82
CA LEU A 156 -14.57 13.37 8.28
C LEU A 156 -14.69 14.90 8.23
N SER A 157 -14.01 15.60 9.16
CA SER A 157 -14.06 17.06 9.28
C SER A 157 -13.22 17.78 8.21
N GLU A 158 -13.70 18.93 7.75
CA GLU A 158 -12.89 19.86 6.94
C GLU A 158 -11.85 20.59 7.82
N PRO A 159 -10.71 21.04 7.26
CA PRO A 159 -10.30 21.00 5.85
C PRO A 159 -9.72 19.65 5.38
N TYR A 160 -9.59 18.68 6.28
CA TYR A 160 -8.87 17.42 6.05
C TYR A 160 -9.77 16.23 5.71
N ARG A 161 -10.99 16.50 5.24
CA ARG A 161 -11.95 15.47 4.88
C ARG A 161 -11.37 14.50 3.86
N ASP A 162 -11.62 13.20 4.09
CA ASP A 162 -11.12 12.06 3.31
C ASP A 162 -9.61 11.80 3.46
N VAL A 163 -8.90 12.48 4.38
CA VAL A 163 -7.55 12.05 4.76
C VAL A 163 -7.65 10.71 5.47
N VAL A 164 -6.76 9.78 5.11
CA VAL A 164 -6.66 8.45 5.71
C VAL A 164 -5.29 8.24 6.31
N LEU A 165 -5.28 7.62 7.48
CA LEU A 165 -4.10 7.15 8.18
C LEU A 165 -4.14 5.63 8.18
N LEU A 166 -3.15 4.97 7.59
CA LEU A 166 -2.96 3.52 7.67
C LEU A 166 -1.92 3.23 8.76
N PHE A 167 -2.23 2.30 9.66
CA PHE A 167 -1.34 1.91 10.74
C PHE A 167 -0.70 0.57 10.41
N LEU A 168 0.62 0.55 10.26
CA LEU A 168 1.43 -0.64 10.05
C LEU A 168 2.23 -0.88 11.32
N THR A 169 1.69 -1.72 12.20
CA THR A 169 2.39 -2.03 13.46
C THR A 169 3.67 -2.81 13.20
N SER A 170 4.65 -2.59 14.08
CA SER A 170 5.88 -3.38 14.09
C SER A 170 5.86 -4.50 15.15
N LYS A 171 4.76 -4.61 15.91
CA LYS A 171 4.53 -5.68 16.89
C LYS A 171 4.26 -6.99 16.16
N GLY A 172 4.78 -8.08 16.70
CA GLY A 172 4.65 -9.40 16.11
C GLY A 172 5.97 -10.04 15.76
N ARG A 173 5.90 -11.34 15.51
CA ARG A 173 7.05 -12.18 15.19
C ARG A 173 6.71 -13.21 14.13
N VAL A 174 7.71 -13.58 13.35
CA VAL A 174 7.63 -14.68 12.41
C VAL A 174 7.74 -15.97 13.19
N GLU A 175 6.69 -16.78 13.13
CA GLU A 175 6.66 -18.13 13.67
C GLU A 175 6.78 -19.16 12.55
N GLY A 176 7.68 -20.11 12.74
CA GLY A 176 7.91 -21.18 11.79
C GLY A 176 9.40 -21.42 11.58
N GLU A 177 9.75 -22.69 11.65
CA GLU A 177 11.01 -23.22 11.15
C GLU A 177 10.69 -24.45 10.32
N GLY A 178 11.46 -24.66 9.27
CA GLY A 178 11.12 -25.72 8.34
C GLY A 178 12.20 -25.94 7.29
N THR A 179 11.99 -27.00 6.54
CA THR A 179 12.83 -27.35 5.41
C THR A 179 11.94 -27.69 4.22
N VAL A 180 12.04 -26.91 3.15
CA VAL A 180 11.43 -27.21 1.86
C VAL A 180 12.43 -28.00 1.04
N THR A 181 12.12 -29.27 0.73
CA THR A 181 12.93 -30.08 -0.17
C THR A 181 12.24 -30.19 -1.52
N VAL A 182 12.95 -29.83 -2.59
CA VAL A 182 12.48 -29.98 -3.97
C VAL A 182 13.49 -30.84 -4.74
N SER A 183 13.02 -31.90 -5.37
CA SER A 183 13.89 -32.84 -6.08
C SER A 183 13.27 -33.35 -7.37
N THR A 184 14.13 -33.63 -8.33
CA THR A 184 13.86 -34.43 -9.53
C THR A 184 14.77 -35.66 -9.52
N GLN A 185 14.82 -36.42 -10.62
CA GLN A 185 15.69 -37.60 -10.73
C GLN A 185 17.19 -37.25 -10.64
N GLU A 186 17.59 -36.04 -11.04
CA GLU A 186 19.01 -35.65 -11.18
C GLU A 186 19.37 -34.34 -10.45
N ASP A 187 18.37 -33.61 -9.96
CA ASP A 187 18.55 -32.34 -9.26
C ASP A 187 17.87 -32.40 -7.91
N SER A 188 18.49 -31.84 -6.87
CA SER A 188 17.86 -31.66 -5.56
C SER A 188 18.24 -30.31 -4.96
N ALA A 189 17.32 -29.72 -4.22
CA ALA A 189 17.55 -28.53 -3.43
C ALA A 189 16.82 -28.63 -2.09
N GLN A 190 17.49 -28.16 -1.05
CA GLN A 190 17.00 -28.06 0.30
C GLN A 190 17.03 -26.59 0.71
N VAL A 191 15.89 -26.08 1.13
CA VAL A 191 15.72 -24.71 1.63
C VAL A 191 15.33 -24.79 3.09
N SER A 192 16.27 -24.50 3.98
CA SER A 192 15.98 -24.40 5.42
C SER A 192 15.68 -22.97 5.77
N PHE A 193 14.61 -22.74 6.54
CA PHE A 193 14.21 -21.41 6.98
C PHE A 193 13.81 -21.41 8.45
N ARG A 194 13.89 -20.24 9.07
CA ARG A 194 13.40 -19.97 10.41
C ARG A 194 12.94 -18.52 10.54
N GLY A 195 11.95 -18.30 11.38
CA GLY A 195 11.64 -16.99 11.92
C GLY A 195 12.79 -16.47 12.79
N ASP A 196 13.11 -15.19 12.66
CA ASP A 196 14.10 -14.47 13.46
C ASP A 196 13.52 -13.09 13.82
N GLY A 197 12.73 -13.05 14.88
CA GLY A 197 11.95 -11.88 15.27
C GLY A 197 11.01 -11.45 14.15
N LYS A 198 11.25 -10.27 13.56
CA LYS A 198 10.44 -9.70 12.46
C LYS A 198 10.85 -10.19 11.07
N LEU A 199 11.92 -10.99 10.98
CA LEU A 199 12.48 -11.47 9.73
C LEU A 199 12.17 -12.95 9.55
N ILE A 200 12.10 -13.36 8.28
CA ILE A 200 12.35 -14.75 7.91
C ILE A 200 13.75 -14.83 7.31
N ARG A 201 14.51 -15.84 7.76
CA ARG A 201 15.87 -16.12 7.29
C ARG A 201 16.00 -17.56 6.88
N GLY A 202 16.87 -17.82 5.91
CA GLY A 202 17.12 -19.19 5.50
C GLY A 202 18.33 -19.33 4.59
N SER A 203 18.67 -20.58 4.33
CA SER A 203 19.78 -21.00 3.50
C SER A 203 19.32 -22.04 2.50
N VAL A 204 19.87 -21.95 1.30
CA VAL A 204 19.63 -22.89 0.21
C VAL A 204 20.89 -23.67 -0.07
N TYR A 205 20.76 -24.98 -0.14
CA TYR A 205 21.80 -25.89 -0.62
C TYR A 205 21.21 -26.72 -1.75
N SER A 206 21.96 -26.89 -2.84
CA SER A 206 21.47 -27.68 -3.97
C SER A 206 22.57 -28.39 -4.73
N THR A 207 22.18 -29.51 -5.31
CA THR A 207 22.98 -30.32 -6.22
C THR A 207 22.25 -30.33 -7.55
N LEU A 208 22.74 -29.52 -8.51
CA LEU A 208 22.09 -29.32 -9.80
C LEU A 208 22.95 -29.87 -10.95
N THR A 209 22.34 -30.72 -11.77
CA THR A 209 22.87 -31.29 -13.01
C THR A 209 22.16 -30.70 -14.24
N LYS A 210 20.82 -30.61 -14.20
CA LYS A 210 19.97 -30.14 -15.31
C LYS A 210 19.32 -28.79 -15.03
N ALA A 211 18.91 -28.55 -13.80
CA ALA A 211 18.38 -27.27 -13.37
C ALA A 211 19.47 -26.19 -13.45
N ARG A 212 19.09 -24.98 -13.89
CA ARG A 212 20.00 -23.83 -13.99
C ARG A 212 20.29 -23.23 -12.63
N ARG A 213 19.29 -23.20 -11.76
CA ARG A 213 19.31 -22.58 -10.44
C ARG A 213 18.08 -22.98 -9.65
N VAL A 214 18.18 -22.81 -8.34
CA VAL A 214 17.05 -22.79 -7.41
C VAL A 214 16.60 -21.34 -7.24
N LYS A 215 15.30 -21.10 -7.18
CA LYS A 215 14.72 -19.82 -6.74
C LYS A 215 13.95 -20.06 -5.45
N VAL A 216 14.09 -19.15 -4.50
CA VAL A 216 13.23 -19.10 -3.33
C VAL A 216 12.29 -17.91 -3.50
N ALA A 217 11.01 -18.18 -3.33
CA ALA A 217 9.98 -17.18 -3.48
C ALA A 217 9.02 -17.16 -2.29
N LEU A 218 8.49 -15.99 -2.01
CA LEU A 218 7.47 -15.76 -1.00
C LEU A 218 6.14 -15.47 -1.70
N THR A 219 5.06 -16.08 -1.21
CA THR A 219 3.69 -15.82 -1.65
C THR A 219 2.73 -15.80 -0.47
N THR A 220 1.47 -15.42 -0.73
CA THR A 220 0.40 -15.43 0.27
C THR A 220 -0.95 -15.60 -0.40
N GLU A 221 -1.95 -16.03 0.37
CA GLU A 221 -3.31 -16.22 -0.12
C GLU A 221 -3.89 -14.93 -0.72
N GLY A 222 -4.63 -15.05 -1.82
CA GLY A 222 -5.22 -13.91 -2.54
C GLY A 222 -4.22 -13.12 -3.39
N PHE A 223 -2.96 -13.55 -3.49
CA PHE A 223 -1.93 -12.96 -4.33
C PHE A 223 -1.32 -14.01 -5.27
N SER A 224 -1.49 -13.81 -6.58
CA SER A 224 -1.02 -14.77 -7.59
C SER A 224 0.46 -14.61 -7.97
N PHE A 225 1.12 -13.54 -7.51
CA PHE A 225 2.50 -13.26 -7.85
C PHE A 225 3.45 -13.71 -6.73
N GLU A 226 4.72 -13.86 -7.08
CA GLU A 226 5.76 -14.37 -6.19
C GLU A 226 6.81 -13.26 -5.97
N LYS A 227 7.22 -13.05 -4.71
CA LYS A 227 8.39 -12.21 -4.39
C LYS A 227 9.63 -13.09 -4.33
N ILE A 228 10.53 -12.95 -5.30
CA ILE A 228 11.79 -13.70 -5.30
C ILE A 228 12.71 -13.18 -4.19
N LEU A 229 13.11 -14.05 -3.27
CA LEU A 229 14.02 -13.73 -2.16
C LEU A 229 15.49 -13.95 -2.55
N GLY A 230 15.74 -14.88 -3.48
CA GLY A 230 17.07 -15.17 -4.00
C GLY A 230 17.04 -16.25 -5.07
N ALA A 231 18.13 -16.35 -5.83
CA ALA A 231 18.29 -17.36 -6.86
C ALA A 231 19.76 -17.75 -7.05
N GLY A 232 20.05 -19.06 -7.13
CA GLY A 232 21.40 -19.58 -7.24
C GLY A 232 21.48 -21.08 -6.96
N THR A 233 22.69 -21.60 -6.76
CA THR A 233 22.96 -22.99 -6.35
C THR A 233 23.08 -23.12 -4.83
N SER A 234 23.71 -22.17 -4.17
CA SER A 234 23.73 -22.06 -2.72
C SER A 234 23.78 -20.60 -2.33
N PHE A 235 22.87 -20.17 -1.46
CA PHE A 235 22.74 -18.78 -1.04
C PHE A 235 21.95 -18.67 0.25
N GLU A 236 22.15 -17.58 0.96
CA GLU A 236 21.33 -17.19 2.11
C GLU A 236 20.34 -16.12 1.69
N PHE A 237 19.20 -16.06 2.37
CA PHE A 237 18.21 -15.02 2.18
C PHE A 237 17.69 -14.52 3.53
N SER A 238 17.30 -13.25 3.55
CA SER A 238 16.61 -12.64 4.67
C SER A 238 15.59 -11.63 4.14
N THR A 239 14.38 -11.63 4.68
CA THR A 239 13.39 -10.61 4.35
C THR A 239 12.58 -10.22 5.58
N LEU A 240 12.27 -8.92 5.67
CA LEU A 240 11.42 -8.36 6.71
C LEU A 240 9.95 -8.70 6.42
N MET A 241 9.28 -9.29 7.40
CA MET A 241 7.84 -9.57 7.35
C MET A 241 7.02 -8.48 8.04
N LEU A 242 7.64 -7.67 8.91
CA LEU A 242 7.05 -6.53 9.58
C LEU A 242 7.98 -5.32 9.44
N PRO A 243 7.46 -4.08 9.54
CA PRO A 243 8.32 -2.91 9.50
C PRO A 243 9.23 -2.87 10.74
N GLU A 244 10.44 -2.32 10.59
CA GLU A 244 11.39 -2.20 11.70
C GLU A 244 10.79 -1.39 12.86
N GLU A 245 10.16 -0.27 12.51
CA GLU A 245 9.39 0.59 13.41
C GLU A 245 7.94 0.69 12.97
N SER A 246 7.03 0.86 13.94
CA SER A 246 5.62 1.11 13.66
C SER A 246 5.50 2.32 12.74
N THR A 247 4.75 2.15 11.64
CA THR A 247 4.70 3.11 10.54
C THR A 247 3.28 3.61 10.37
N VAL A 248 3.10 4.94 10.32
CA VAL A 248 1.83 5.57 9.93
C VAL A 248 1.96 6.08 8.50
N VAL A 249 1.06 5.62 7.63
CA VAL A 249 1.00 6.13 6.26
C VAL A 249 -0.17 7.09 6.11
N VAL A 250 0.13 8.32 5.72
CA VAL A 250 -0.84 9.39 5.50
C VAL A 250 -1.15 9.52 4.01
N GLY A 251 -2.42 9.49 3.64
CA GLY A 251 -2.87 9.68 2.27
C GLY A 251 -4.28 10.25 2.18
N ASN A 252 -4.85 10.29 0.98
CA ASN A 252 -6.25 10.62 0.78
C ASN A 252 -7.01 9.38 0.28
N TYR A 253 -8.19 9.11 0.83
CA TYR A 253 -9.03 7.96 0.48
C TYR A 253 -9.27 7.84 -1.02
N LYS A 254 -9.37 8.95 -1.75
CA LYS A 254 -9.67 8.96 -3.19
C LYS A 254 -8.47 8.61 -4.06
N THR A 255 -7.24 8.77 -3.56
CA THR A 255 -6.02 8.63 -4.38
C THR A 255 -5.14 7.47 -3.94
N VAL A 256 -5.11 7.16 -2.63
CA VAL A 256 -4.29 6.09 -2.03
C VAL A 256 -4.40 4.79 -2.83
N SER A 257 -3.28 4.13 -3.13
CA SER A 257 -3.27 2.90 -3.93
C SER A 257 -2.20 1.92 -3.44
N PRO A 258 -2.38 0.61 -3.69
CA PRO A 258 -1.35 -0.39 -3.40
C PRO A 258 0.00 -0.03 -4.03
N ARG A 259 -0.02 0.47 -5.27
CA ARG A 259 1.17 0.95 -5.97
C ARG A 259 1.87 2.12 -5.24
N SER A 260 1.12 3.14 -4.83
CA SER A 260 1.70 4.28 -4.11
C SER A 260 2.30 3.85 -2.76
N LEU A 261 1.67 2.87 -2.09
CA LEU A 261 2.13 2.33 -0.81
C LEU A 261 3.42 1.52 -0.97
N ALA A 262 3.46 0.58 -1.91
CA ALA A 262 4.65 -0.24 -2.18
C ALA A 262 5.88 0.62 -2.51
N GLY A 263 5.70 1.63 -3.38
CA GLY A 263 6.77 2.58 -3.72
C GLY A 263 7.27 3.39 -2.51
N SER A 264 6.39 3.69 -1.55
CA SER A 264 6.74 4.44 -0.34
C SER A 264 7.40 3.58 0.76
N LEU A 265 7.11 2.28 0.77
CA LEU A 265 7.66 1.30 1.71
C LEU A 265 8.98 0.66 1.21
N GLY A 266 9.51 1.13 0.07
CA GLY A 266 10.87 0.83 -0.38
C GLY A 266 11.03 -0.46 -1.19
N GLY A 267 9.96 -1.01 -1.78
CA GLY A 267 10.03 -2.24 -2.56
C GLY A 267 9.27 -2.18 -3.88
N GLU A 268 9.85 -2.76 -4.94
CA GLU A 268 9.11 -3.04 -6.18
C GLU A 268 8.03 -4.08 -5.92
N THR A 269 8.38 -5.21 -5.30
CA THR A 269 7.41 -6.21 -4.83
C THR A 269 7.42 -6.27 -3.31
N LEU A 270 6.27 -5.97 -2.72
CA LEU A 270 6.04 -5.90 -1.29
C LEU A 270 5.19 -7.09 -0.87
N ILE A 271 5.70 -7.96 0.00
CA ILE A 271 4.92 -8.96 0.72
C ILE A 271 5.34 -8.88 2.18
N MET A 272 4.41 -8.47 3.05
CA MET A 272 4.63 -8.28 4.49
C MET A 272 3.30 -8.20 5.24
N GLY A 273 3.35 -8.31 6.56
CA GLY A 273 2.22 -8.22 7.48
C GLY A 273 2.04 -9.49 8.30
N HIS A 274 0.82 -9.68 8.78
CA HIS A 274 0.40 -10.73 9.68
C HIS A 274 -0.37 -11.84 8.95
N GLY A 275 -0.50 -12.99 9.61
CA GLY A 275 -1.20 -14.16 9.12
C GLY A 275 -0.28 -15.12 8.34
N GLU A 276 -0.87 -15.94 7.49
CA GLU A 276 -0.16 -17.01 6.81
C GLU A 276 0.53 -16.55 5.51
N PHE A 277 1.73 -17.09 5.31
CA PHE A 277 2.58 -16.92 4.14
C PHE A 277 3.13 -18.27 3.71
N THR A 278 3.55 -18.37 2.45
CA THR A 278 4.10 -19.62 1.91
C THR A 278 5.48 -19.35 1.31
N LEU A 279 6.45 -20.12 1.76
CA LEU A 279 7.78 -20.16 1.18
C LEU A 279 7.82 -21.25 0.10
N ARG A 280 8.27 -20.90 -1.10
CA ARG A 280 8.27 -21.77 -2.27
C ARG A 280 9.69 -21.95 -2.79
N ALA A 281 10.13 -23.20 -2.88
CA ALA A 281 11.37 -23.59 -3.55
C ALA A 281 11.07 -24.02 -4.99
N ILE A 282 11.81 -23.46 -5.95
CA ILE A 282 11.55 -23.66 -7.38
C ILE A 282 12.83 -24.08 -8.09
N LEU A 283 12.81 -25.23 -8.77
CA LEU A 283 13.88 -25.65 -9.68
C LEU A 283 13.62 -25.08 -11.08
N ASP A 284 14.49 -24.18 -11.54
CA ASP A 284 14.46 -23.58 -12.88
C ASP A 284 15.10 -24.55 -13.89
N ILE A 285 14.28 -25.38 -14.55
CA ILE A 285 14.75 -26.42 -15.48
C ILE A 285 14.58 -25.96 -16.92
N ARG A 286 15.64 -26.08 -17.71
CA ARG A 286 15.60 -25.71 -19.13
C ARG A 286 14.63 -26.62 -19.89
N LEU A 287 13.69 -26.02 -20.64
CA LEU A 287 12.75 -26.70 -21.55
C LEU A 287 11.77 -27.67 -20.85
N ARG A 288 11.58 -27.54 -19.53
CA ARG A 288 10.57 -28.27 -18.77
C ARG A 288 9.80 -27.30 -17.86
N PRO A 289 8.58 -27.65 -17.43
CA PRO A 289 7.91 -26.92 -16.36
C PRO A 289 8.76 -26.91 -15.09
N ASP A 290 8.76 -25.78 -14.39
CA ASP A 290 9.44 -25.65 -13.10
C ASP A 290 8.83 -26.59 -12.06
N VAL A 291 9.68 -27.24 -11.26
CA VAL A 291 9.25 -28.11 -10.16
C VAL A 291 9.24 -27.27 -8.87
N LYS A 292 8.14 -27.36 -8.12
CA LYS A 292 7.88 -26.51 -6.97
C LYS A 292 7.59 -27.35 -5.72
N ALA A 293 8.12 -26.92 -4.59
CA ALA A 293 7.74 -27.40 -3.26
C ALA A 293 7.47 -26.19 -2.37
N GLU A 294 6.55 -26.33 -1.41
CA GLU A 294 6.00 -25.22 -0.63
C GLU A 294 5.91 -25.61 0.83
N GLU A 295 6.20 -24.67 1.72
CA GLU A 295 5.97 -24.81 3.16
C GLU A 295 5.34 -23.51 3.69
N PRO A 296 4.23 -23.58 4.45
CA PRO A 296 3.63 -22.41 5.06
C PRO A 296 4.39 -21.99 6.33
N PHE A 297 4.29 -20.71 6.66
CA PHE A 297 4.70 -20.15 7.95
C PHE A 297 3.76 -19.01 8.33
N ARG A 298 3.80 -18.59 9.60
CA ARG A 298 2.87 -17.58 10.10
C ARG A 298 3.60 -16.39 10.70
N VAL A 299 3.00 -15.21 10.59
CA VAL A 299 3.43 -14.03 11.33
C VAL A 299 2.33 -13.70 12.34
N GLU A 300 2.65 -13.88 13.61
CA GLU A 300 1.71 -13.68 14.71
C GLU A 300 1.88 -12.29 15.31
N MET A 301 0.76 -11.70 15.71
CA MET A 301 0.75 -10.43 16.42
C MET A 301 1.08 -10.69 17.89
N GLU A 302 2.09 -10.01 18.41
CA GLU A 302 2.36 -10.03 19.85
C GLU A 302 1.27 -9.20 20.54
N THR A 303 0.34 -9.89 21.19
CA THR A 303 -0.59 -9.28 22.12
C THR A 303 0.21 -8.99 23.39
N GLY A 304 0.40 -7.71 23.71
CA GLY A 304 0.97 -7.34 24.99
C GLY A 304 0.06 -7.84 26.09
N GLU A 305 0.62 -8.61 27.03
CA GLU A 305 0.00 -8.81 28.34
C GLU A 305 -0.28 -7.41 28.90
N VAL A 306 -1.57 -7.07 29.03
CA VAL A 306 -1.96 -5.98 29.90
C VAL A 306 -1.61 -6.47 31.29
N GLU A 307 -0.50 -6.00 31.85
CA GLU A 307 -0.31 -6.05 33.29
C GLU A 307 -1.52 -5.36 33.91
N GLU A 308 -2.49 -6.15 34.36
CA GLU A 308 -3.43 -5.74 35.40
C GLU A 308 -2.56 -5.41 36.62
N SER A 309 -2.07 -4.17 36.67
CA SER A 309 -1.53 -3.59 37.89
C SER A 309 -2.66 -3.63 38.91
N GLY A 310 -2.58 -4.62 39.80
CA GLY A 310 -3.58 -4.91 40.81
C GLY A 310 -3.94 -3.67 41.61
N GLU A 311 -5.20 -3.26 41.49
CA GLU A 311 -5.90 -2.57 42.57
C GLU A 311 -6.06 -3.56 43.72
N ASN A 312 -5.02 -3.72 44.54
CA ASN A 312 -5.14 -4.30 45.87
C ASN A 312 -4.86 -3.22 46.90
N GLU A 313 -5.97 -2.79 47.52
CA GLU A 313 -6.10 -2.48 48.95
C GLU A 313 -5.06 -1.53 49.58
N PHE A 314 -5.43 -0.25 49.68
CA PHE A 314 -5.17 0.51 50.90
C PHE A 314 -6.52 0.94 51.50
N GLN A 315 -7.03 0.12 52.42
CA GLN A 315 -7.91 0.57 53.48
C GLN A 315 -7.06 1.41 54.44
N GLU A 316 -7.15 2.74 54.35
CA GLU A 316 -6.78 3.60 55.48
C GLU A 316 -8.03 3.93 56.29
N GLY A 317 -8.06 3.34 57.49
CA GLY A 317 -9.04 3.65 58.51
C GLY A 317 -8.92 5.09 58.97
N TRP A 318 -10.06 5.78 59.00
CA TRP A 318 -10.22 7.00 59.78
C TRP A 318 -10.93 6.64 61.08
N GLY A 319 -10.15 6.56 62.15
CA GLY A 319 -10.66 6.72 63.50
C GLY A 319 -10.57 8.19 63.89
N PHE A 320 -11.72 8.82 64.13
CA PHE A 320 -11.98 9.81 65.18
C PHE A 320 -13.48 9.87 65.44
#